data_AF-A0A0L7LDX9-F1
#
_entry.id   AF-A0A0L7LDX9-F1
#
_cell.length_a   1.000
_cell.length_b   1.000
_cell.length_c   1.000
_cell.angle_alpha   90.00
_cell.angle_beta   90.00
_cell.angle_gamma   90.00
#
_symmetry.space_group_name_H-M   'P 1'
#
loop_
_entity.id
_entity.type
_entity.pdbx_description
1 polymer ?
#
loop_
_entity_poly.entity_id
_entity_poly.type
_entity_poly.pdbx_seq_one_letter_code
_entity_poly.pdbx_strand_id
1 'polypeptide(L)'
;MSSRLYKSIIVAADRFVPSKLRPLWEHEAGPKTIFFWAPAFKWGLVMAGLGDLNRPVETLSVPQSVSLAATGIIWSRYSLVIIPKNYSLFAVNVFVACTSLYQVSRAIRHEQNKKKEAKVPVFQALVLVSIDEWRRPLDKVSTSQSATLAATGIIWTRYCLVIRPINYALSLCNFTLGLANGVQCFRAYSYQNAMPNIA
;
A
#
# COMPACT_ATOMS: atom_id res chain seq x y z
N MET A 1 26.81 -3.54 -2.24
CA MET A 1 27.58 -3.80 -3.48
C MET A 1 26.59 -4.12 -4.59
N SER A 2 26.56 -3.37 -5.69
CA SER A 2 25.58 -3.62 -6.77
C SER A 2 26.03 -4.81 -7.64
N SER A 3 25.08 -5.67 -8.03
CA SER A 3 25.36 -6.91 -8.78
C SER A 3 25.91 -6.61 -10.17
N ARG A 4 26.71 -7.53 -10.72
CA ARG A 4 27.31 -7.37 -12.07
C ARG A 4 26.24 -7.21 -13.15
N LEU A 5 25.14 -7.98 -13.04
CA LEU A 5 23.99 -7.88 -13.94
C LEU A 5 23.36 -6.48 -13.93
N TYR A 6 23.14 -5.91 -12.75
CA TYR A 6 22.59 -4.57 -12.64
C TYR A 6 23.49 -3.53 -13.30
N LYS A 7 24.80 -3.61 -13.09
CA LYS A 7 25.76 -2.67 -13.70
C LYS A 7 25.69 -2.74 -15.23
N SER A 8 25.63 -3.94 -15.80
CA SER A 8 25.51 -4.12 -17.25
C SER A 8 24.22 -3.52 -17.81
N ILE A 9 23.10 -3.70 -17.11
CA ILE A 9 21.79 -3.14 -17.52
C ILE A 9 21.83 -1.60 -17.49
N ILE A 10 22.37 -1.01 -16.42
CA ILE A 10 22.45 0.46 -16.30
C ILE A 10 23.38 1.04 -17.38
N VAL A 11 24.53 0.42 -17.64
CA VAL A 11 25.45 0.87 -18.71
C VAL A 11 24.80 0.81 -20.10
N ALA A 12 23.96 -0.20 -20.35
CA ALA A 12 23.19 -0.26 -21.58
C ALA A 12 22.13 0.84 -21.64
N ALA A 13 21.40 1.08 -20.54
CA ALA A 13 20.36 2.11 -20.46
C ALA A 13 20.92 3.54 -20.56
N ASP A 14 22.08 3.83 -19.98
CA ASP A 14 22.76 5.13 -20.00
C ASP A 14 22.90 5.72 -21.42
N ARG A 15 23.08 4.86 -22.42
CA ARG A 15 23.23 5.25 -23.83
C ARG A 15 21.95 5.82 -24.44
N PHE A 16 20.80 5.49 -23.87
CA PHE A 16 19.49 5.88 -24.38
C PHE A 16 18.85 7.03 -23.57
N VAL A 17 19.52 7.55 -22.54
CA VAL A 17 18.96 8.63 -21.70
C VAL A 17 19.20 9.99 -22.36
N PRO A 18 18.13 10.74 -22.70
CA PRO A 18 18.24 12.09 -23.24
C PRO A 18 18.92 13.06 -22.25
N SER A 19 19.67 14.02 -22.77
CA SER A 19 20.44 14.99 -21.97
C SER A 19 19.59 15.73 -20.92
N LYS A 20 18.33 16.02 -21.24
CA LYS A 20 17.38 16.71 -20.34
C LYS A 20 16.95 15.86 -19.14
N LEU A 21 17.01 14.53 -19.23
CA LEU A 21 16.61 13.60 -18.17
C LEU A 21 17.79 13.11 -17.32
N ARG A 22 19.03 13.48 -17.68
CA ARG A 22 20.22 13.13 -16.90
C ARG A 22 20.19 13.58 -15.43
N PRO A 23 19.71 14.79 -15.09
CA PRO A 23 19.61 15.21 -13.69
C PRO A 23 18.72 14.28 -12.85
N LEU A 24 17.64 13.75 -13.43
CA LEU A 24 16.76 12.78 -12.77
C LEU A 24 17.41 11.39 -12.70
N TRP A 25 18.10 10.99 -13.77
CA TRP A 25 18.77 9.70 -13.90
C TRP A 25 19.93 9.51 -12.93
N GLU A 26 20.71 10.56 -12.67
CA GLU A 26 21.86 10.55 -11.74
C GLU A 26 21.49 10.89 -10.29
N HIS A 27 20.25 11.25 -10.00
CA HIS A 27 19.81 11.60 -8.64
C HIS A 27 19.98 10.41 -7.68
N GLU A 28 20.36 10.66 -6.42
CA GLU A 28 20.57 9.60 -5.41
C GLU A 28 19.32 8.75 -5.14
N ALA A 29 18.13 9.34 -5.31
CA ALA A 29 16.84 8.65 -5.28
C ALA A 29 16.21 8.47 -6.68
N GLY A 30 17.04 8.52 -7.73
CA GLY A 30 16.63 8.45 -9.14
C GLY A 30 16.34 7.03 -9.63
N PRO A 31 15.93 6.86 -10.91
CA PRO A 31 15.49 5.60 -11.52
C PRO A 31 16.47 4.44 -11.44
N LYS A 32 17.75 4.71 -11.20
CA LYS A 32 18.75 3.68 -10.92
C LYS A 32 18.47 2.94 -9.61
N THR A 33 17.77 3.54 -8.66
CA THR A 33 17.69 3.06 -7.27
C THR A 33 16.33 2.52 -6.89
N ILE A 34 16.30 1.66 -5.86
CA ILE A 34 15.06 1.19 -5.23
C ILE A 34 14.22 2.36 -4.68
N PHE A 35 14.85 3.51 -4.41
CA PHE A 35 14.18 4.71 -3.92
C PHE A 35 13.24 5.32 -4.95
N PHE A 36 13.46 5.14 -6.24
CA PHE A 36 12.51 5.58 -7.26
C PHE A 36 11.38 4.56 -7.44
N TRP A 37 11.73 3.28 -7.57
CA TRP A 37 10.78 2.23 -7.91
C TRP A 37 9.84 1.88 -6.76
N ALA A 38 10.30 1.89 -5.51
CA ALA A 38 9.44 1.55 -4.37
C ALA A 38 8.22 2.51 -4.22
N PRO A 39 8.39 3.85 -4.26
CA PRO A 39 7.27 4.78 -4.36
C PRO A 39 6.46 4.63 -5.65
N ALA A 40 7.10 4.39 -6.80
CA ALA A 40 6.39 4.20 -8.08
C ALA A 40 5.41 3.02 -8.02
N PHE A 41 5.80 1.88 -7.46
CA PHE A 41 4.89 0.75 -7.23
C PHE A 41 3.82 1.07 -6.18
N LYS A 42 4.17 1.86 -5.15
CA LYS A 42 3.21 2.28 -4.13
C LYS A 42 2.12 3.20 -4.69
N TRP A 43 2.38 3.95 -5.76
CA TRP A 43 1.33 4.70 -6.46
C TRP A 43 0.25 3.80 -7.07
N GLY A 44 0.57 2.55 -7.39
CA GLY A 44 -0.43 1.54 -7.76
C GLY A 44 -1.48 1.32 -6.67
N LEU A 45 -1.08 1.37 -5.39
CA LEU A 45 -2.01 1.28 -4.25
C LEU A 45 -2.96 2.48 -4.21
N VAL A 46 -2.45 3.69 -4.50
CA VAL A 46 -3.28 4.90 -4.55
C VAL A 46 -4.29 4.79 -5.69
N MET A 47 -3.87 4.35 -6.88
CA MET A 47 -4.78 4.16 -8.02
C MET A 47 -5.84 3.09 -7.73
N ALA A 48 -5.46 1.96 -7.13
CA ALA A 48 -6.42 0.94 -6.70
C ALA A 48 -7.41 1.49 -5.65
N GLY A 49 -6.92 2.24 -4.66
CA GLY A 49 -7.75 2.88 -3.64
C GLY A 49 -8.70 3.94 -4.19
N LEU A 50 -8.31 4.64 -5.25
CA LEU A 50 -9.17 5.57 -5.98
C LEU A 50 -10.26 4.83 -6.78
N GLY A 51 -9.91 3.71 -7.43
CA GLY A 51 -10.90 2.85 -8.11
C GLY A 51 -11.96 2.30 -7.16
N ASP A 52 -11.56 1.96 -5.94
CA ASP A 52 -12.46 1.46 -4.89
C ASP A 52 -13.36 2.54 -4.27
N LEU A 53 -13.21 3.82 -4.63
CA LEU A 53 -14.15 4.86 -4.19
C LEU A 53 -15.57 4.63 -4.69
N ASN A 54 -15.75 3.94 -5.81
CA ASN A 54 -17.08 3.62 -6.34
C ASN A 54 -17.73 2.40 -5.66
N ARG A 55 -17.00 1.64 -4.84
CA ARG A 55 -17.59 0.51 -4.11
C ARG A 55 -18.61 0.97 -3.06
N PRO A 56 -19.71 0.20 -2.86
CA PRO A 56 -20.71 0.48 -1.85
C PRO A 56 -20.09 0.37 -0.45
N VAL A 57 -20.54 1.23 0.48
CA VAL A 57 -19.92 1.40 1.79
C VAL A 57 -20.00 0.12 2.65
N GLU A 58 -20.99 -0.75 2.44
CA GLU A 58 -21.05 -2.06 3.13
C GLU A 58 -19.91 -3.02 2.73
N THR A 59 -19.33 -2.84 1.55
CA THR A 59 -18.23 -3.68 1.06
C THR A 59 -16.86 -3.14 1.41
N LEU A 60 -16.79 -1.97 2.05
CA LEU A 60 -15.53 -1.39 2.54
C LEU A 60 -15.15 -2.00 3.89
N SER A 61 -13.85 -2.15 4.15
CA SER A 61 -13.33 -2.43 5.49
C SER A 61 -12.95 -1.11 6.16
N VAL A 62 -13.78 -0.66 7.09
CA VAL A 62 -13.53 0.56 7.86
C VAL A 62 -12.23 0.47 8.68
N PRO A 63 -11.93 -0.64 9.38
CA PRO A 63 -10.65 -0.82 10.05
C PRO A 63 -9.44 -0.71 9.13
N GLN A 64 -9.53 -1.30 7.94
CA GLN A 64 -8.44 -1.27 6.97
C GLN A 64 -8.22 0.18 6.51
N SER A 65 -9.27 0.93 6.20
CA SER A 65 -9.15 2.35 5.83
C SER A 65 -8.61 3.20 7.00
N VAL A 66 -9.00 2.95 8.24
CA VAL A 66 -8.42 3.65 9.41
C VAL A 66 -6.93 3.33 9.57
N SER A 67 -6.55 2.07 9.44
CA SER A 67 -5.15 1.64 9.52
C SER A 67 -4.30 2.25 8.40
N LEU A 68 -4.81 2.29 7.16
CA LEU A 68 -4.14 2.92 6.03
C LEU A 68 -4.00 4.45 6.22
N ALA A 69 -5.01 5.10 6.80
CA ALA A 69 -4.94 6.52 7.13
C ALA A 69 -3.84 6.81 8.17
N ALA A 70 -3.83 6.07 9.27
CA ALA A 70 -2.85 6.23 10.34
C ALA A 70 -1.42 5.96 9.84
N THR A 71 -1.23 4.87 9.10
CA THR A 71 0.08 4.53 8.52
C THR A 71 0.53 5.57 7.50
N GLY A 72 -0.36 6.08 6.63
CA GLY A 72 -0.02 7.15 5.69
C GLY A 72 0.49 8.41 6.38
N ILE A 73 -0.12 8.82 7.51
CA ILE A 73 0.34 9.98 8.29
C ILE A 73 1.74 9.74 8.89
N ILE A 74 1.94 8.60 9.55
CA ILE A 74 3.23 8.25 10.19
C ILE A 74 4.34 8.21 9.14
N TRP A 75 4.09 7.55 8.01
CA TRP A 75 5.06 7.40 6.94
C TRP A 75 5.33 8.69 6.17
N SER A 76 4.38 9.63 6.15
CA SER A 76 4.62 10.97 5.62
C SER A 76 5.74 11.67 6.40
N ARG A 77 5.68 11.70 7.74
CA ARG A 77 6.78 12.24 8.56
C ARG A 77 8.08 11.45 8.39
N TYR A 78 8.00 10.12 8.43
CA TYR A 78 9.18 9.26 8.35
C TYR A 78 9.94 9.43 7.02
N SER A 79 9.25 9.60 5.90
CA SER A 79 9.85 9.79 4.57
C SER A 79 10.73 11.03 4.42
N LEU A 80 10.54 12.03 5.29
CA LEU A 80 11.32 13.26 5.31
C LEU A 80 12.56 13.17 6.22
N VAL A 81 12.61 12.17 7.10
CA VAL A 81 13.68 11.94 8.08
C VAL A 81 14.70 10.90 7.58
N ILE A 82 14.24 9.91 6.79
CA ILE A 82 15.12 8.89 6.22
C ILE A 82 16.09 9.47 5.17
N ILE A 83 17.26 8.87 5.06
CA ILE A 83 18.29 9.24 4.08
C ILE A 83 18.44 8.10 3.05
N PRO A 84 18.44 8.43 1.73
CA PRO A 84 18.23 9.75 1.14
C PRO A 84 16.75 10.20 1.22
N LYS A 85 16.52 11.51 1.28
CA LYS A 85 15.17 12.09 1.34
C LYS A 85 14.40 11.79 0.05
N ASN A 86 13.17 11.32 0.19
CA ASN A 86 12.36 10.91 -0.95
C ASN A 86 10.99 11.59 -0.94
N TYR A 87 10.86 12.65 -1.73
CA TYR A 87 9.62 13.43 -1.82
C TYR A 87 8.49 12.68 -2.53
N SER A 88 8.79 11.76 -3.45
CA SER A 88 7.76 10.89 -4.04
C SER A 88 7.18 9.94 -3.00
N LEU A 89 8.03 9.43 -2.11
CA LEU A 89 7.59 8.63 -0.98
C LEU A 89 6.74 9.44 0.01
N PHE A 90 7.10 10.69 0.27
CA PHE A 90 6.27 11.59 1.06
C PHE A 90 4.89 11.76 0.42
N ALA A 91 4.85 12.15 -0.86
CA ALA A 91 3.61 12.39 -1.59
C ALA A 91 2.69 11.17 -1.56
N VAL A 92 3.18 9.98 -1.92
CA VAL A 92 2.33 8.78 -1.97
C VAL A 92 1.71 8.44 -0.61
N ASN A 93 2.42 8.66 0.51
CA ASN A 93 1.89 8.41 1.85
C ASN A 93 0.84 9.44 2.26
N VAL A 94 1.00 10.70 1.85
CA VAL A 94 -0.04 11.73 2.01
C VAL A 94 -1.30 11.35 1.23
N PHE A 95 -1.15 10.94 -0.04
CA PHE A 95 -2.29 10.52 -0.85
C PHE A 95 -3.00 9.30 -0.28
N VAL A 96 -2.27 8.28 0.19
CA VAL A 96 -2.85 7.12 0.89
C VAL A 96 -3.61 7.57 2.14
N ALA A 97 -3.06 8.51 2.92
CA ALA A 97 -3.76 9.04 4.09
C ALA A 97 -5.06 9.74 3.70
N CYS A 98 -5.02 10.62 2.70
CA CYS A 98 -6.19 11.37 2.24
C CYS A 98 -7.29 10.46 1.68
N THR A 99 -6.96 9.51 0.80
CA THR A 99 -7.96 8.59 0.22
C THR A 99 -8.59 7.70 1.29
N SER A 100 -7.79 7.25 2.25
CA SER A 100 -8.27 6.39 3.33
C SER A 100 -9.14 7.16 4.34
N LEU A 101 -8.76 8.39 4.71
CA LEU A 101 -9.58 9.28 5.53
C LEU A 101 -10.93 9.61 4.86
N TYR A 102 -10.94 9.75 3.54
CA TYR A 102 -12.18 9.95 2.79
C TYR A 102 -13.09 8.71 2.87
N GLN A 103 -12.55 7.50 2.71
CA GLN A 103 -13.32 6.26 2.89
C GLN A 103 -13.87 6.10 4.31
N VAL A 104 -13.07 6.42 5.34
CA VAL A 104 -13.53 6.43 6.74
C VAL A 104 -14.65 7.45 6.94
N SER A 105 -14.53 8.64 6.35
CA SER A 105 -15.57 9.67 6.43
C SER A 105 -16.89 9.21 5.81
N ARG A 106 -16.83 8.49 4.67
CA ARG A 106 -18.02 7.88 4.03
C ARG A 106 -18.63 6.79 4.92
N ALA A 107 -17.80 5.94 5.53
CA ALA A 107 -18.25 4.91 6.45
C ALA A 107 -18.93 5.49 7.69
N ILE A 108 -18.36 6.52 8.30
CA ILE A 108 -18.94 7.20 9.46
C ILE A 108 -20.29 7.82 9.10
N ARG A 109 -20.42 8.49 7.94
CA ARG A 109 -21.70 9.06 7.49
C ARG A 109 -22.76 7.97 7.27
N HIS A 110 -22.36 6.83 6.69
CA HIS A 110 -23.26 5.68 6.49
C HIS A 110 -23.74 5.09 7.82
N GLU A 111 -22.81 4.88 8.74
CA GLU A 111 -23.10 4.42 10.09
C GLU A 111 -23.95 5.43 10.86
N GLN A 112 -23.73 6.73 10.73
CA GLN A 112 -24.57 7.75 11.37
C GLN A 112 -26.00 7.75 10.81
N ASN A 113 -26.17 7.52 9.51
CA ASN A 113 -27.49 7.36 8.89
C ASN A 113 -28.21 6.09 9.40
N LYS A 114 -27.47 5.00 9.68
CA LYS A 114 -28.00 3.77 10.32
C LYS A 114 -28.22 3.90 11.83
N LYS A 115 -27.32 4.59 12.54
CA LYS A 115 -27.33 4.81 14.00
C LYS A 115 -28.36 5.81 14.49
N LYS A 116 -29.23 6.33 13.61
CA LYS A 116 -30.55 6.77 14.03
C LYS A 116 -31.33 5.65 14.76
N GLU A 117 -30.88 4.39 14.69
CA GLU A 117 -31.48 3.25 15.40
C GLU A 117 -30.57 2.53 16.45
N ALA A 118 -29.27 2.83 16.63
CA ALA A 118 -28.45 2.22 17.69
C ALA A 118 -27.19 3.02 18.12
N LYS A 119 -26.97 3.21 19.43
CA LYS A 119 -25.83 3.96 20.01
C LYS A 119 -24.68 3.02 20.39
N VAL A 120 -23.65 2.90 19.55
CA VAL A 120 -22.35 2.31 19.93
C VAL A 120 -21.24 3.34 19.67
N PRO A 121 -20.28 3.55 20.59
CA PRO A 121 -19.15 4.46 20.37
C PRO A 121 -18.34 4.07 19.13
N VAL A 122 -18.01 5.05 18.28
CA VAL A 122 -17.29 4.83 17.00
C VAL A 122 -15.96 4.11 17.21
N PHE A 123 -15.22 4.44 18.27
CA PHE A 123 -13.92 3.82 18.58
C PHE A 123 -14.06 2.31 18.91
N GLN A 124 -15.08 1.92 19.68
CA GLN A 124 -15.33 0.51 20.01
C GLN A 124 -15.78 -0.28 18.78
N ALA A 125 -16.60 0.32 17.93
CA ALA A 125 -16.99 -0.28 16.66
C ALA A 125 -15.77 -0.53 15.75
N LEU A 126 -14.84 0.42 15.67
CA LEU A 126 -13.62 0.26 14.86
C LEU A 126 -12.72 -0.87 15.37
N VAL A 127 -12.55 -1.00 16.70
CA VAL A 127 -11.73 -2.07 17.30
C VAL A 127 -12.37 -3.45 17.10
N LEU A 128 -13.68 -3.58 17.30
CA LEU A 128 -14.39 -4.85 17.11
C LEU A 128 -14.43 -5.28 15.64
N VAL A 129 -14.62 -4.35 14.71
CA VAL A 129 -14.59 -4.64 13.26
C VAL A 129 -13.16 -5.02 12.82
N SER A 130 -12.11 -4.50 13.49
CA SER A 130 -10.73 -4.88 13.19
C SER A 130 -10.42 -6.35 13.49
N ILE A 131 -11.05 -6.91 14.53
CA ILE A 131 -10.92 -8.31 14.92
C ILE A 131 -11.72 -9.22 13.97
N ASP A 132 -12.84 -8.73 13.42
CA ASP A 132 -13.71 -9.47 12.50
C ASP A 132 -13.21 -9.51 11.04
N GLU A 133 -12.18 -8.72 10.70
CA GLU A 133 -11.63 -8.67 9.33
C GLU A 133 -11.10 -10.03 8.84
N TRP A 134 -10.62 -10.89 9.74
CA TRP A 134 -10.16 -12.24 9.39
C TRP A 134 -11.31 -13.18 8.99
N ARG A 135 -12.53 -12.92 9.48
CA ARG A 135 -13.72 -13.75 9.26
C ARG A 135 -14.59 -13.27 8.09
N ARG A 136 -14.18 -12.17 7.44
CA ARG A 136 -14.89 -11.57 6.32
C ARG A 136 -14.97 -12.57 5.15
N PRO A 137 -16.14 -12.75 4.51
CA PRO A 137 -16.29 -13.72 3.44
C PRO A 137 -15.46 -13.28 2.21
N LEU A 138 -14.88 -14.29 1.54
CA LEU A 138 -13.86 -14.12 0.50
C LEU A 138 -14.36 -13.37 -0.74
N ASP A 139 -15.67 -13.32 -0.97
CA ASP A 139 -16.34 -12.56 -2.04
C ASP A 139 -16.16 -11.05 -1.90
N LYS A 140 -15.98 -10.54 -0.68
CA LYS A 140 -15.85 -9.11 -0.39
C LYS A 140 -14.40 -8.62 -0.40
N VAL A 141 -13.43 -9.53 -0.41
CA VAL A 141 -11.99 -9.20 -0.40
C VAL A 141 -11.58 -8.69 -1.79
N SER A 142 -10.92 -7.53 -1.84
CA SER A 142 -10.40 -7.00 -3.11
C SER A 142 -9.08 -7.70 -3.48
N THR A 143 -9.15 -8.66 -4.41
CA THR A 143 -7.98 -9.41 -4.90
C THR A 143 -6.89 -8.48 -5.42
N SER A 144 -7.25 -7.38 -6.09
CA SER A 144 -6.31 -6.40 -6.63
C SER A 144 -5.57 -5.62 -5.53
N GLN A 145 -6.25 -5.26 -4.44
CA GLN A 145 -5.59 -4.63 -3.29
C GLN A 145 -4.66 -5.62 -2.57
N SER A 146 -5.11 -6.86 -2.32
CA SER A 146 -4.27 -7.88 -1.68
C SER A 146 -3.03 -8.22 -2.49
N ALA A 147 -3.14 -8.37 -3.82
CA ALA A 147 -1.99 -8.59 -4.71
C ALA A 147 -1.01 -7.41 -4.67
N THR A 148 -1.52 -6.17 -4.66
CA THR A 148 -0.70 -4.95 -4.55
C THR A 148 0.01 -4.88 -3.19
N LEU A 149 -0.67 -5.23 -2.10
CA LEU A 149 -0.08 -5.28 -0.75
C LEU A 149 0.99 -6.37 -0.64
N ALA A 150 0.80 -7.53 -1.28
CA ALA A 150 1.79 -8.59 -1.35
C ALA A 150 3.06 -8.16 -2.08
N ALA A 151 2.91 -7.59 -3.28
CA ALA A 151 4.02 -7.11 -4.10
C ALA A 151 4.79 -5.96 -3.42
N THR A 152 4.06 -5.02 -2.81
CA THR A 152 4.68 -3.92 -2.07
C THR A 152 5.43 -4.43 -0.84
N GLY A 153 4.92 -5.43 -0.11
CA GLY A 153 5.61 -6.02 1.04
C GLY A 153 7.04 -6.47 0.73
N ILE A 154 7.25 -7.20 -0.38
CA ILE A 154 8.58 -7.67 -0.80
C ILE A 154 9.51 -6.50 -1.16
N ILE A 155 9.00 -5.52 -1.90
CA ILE A 155 9.77 -4.32 -2.29
C ILE A 155 10.18 -3.52 -1.05
N TRP A 156 9.27 -3.38 -0.09
CA TRP A 156 9.49 -2.65 1.16
C TRP A 156 10.45 -3.36 2.11
N THR A 157 10.46 -4.69 2.15
CA THR A 157 11.49 -5.47 2.87
C THR A 157 12.87 -5.07 2.38
N ARG A 158 13.10 -5.06 1.06
CA ARG A 158 14.40 -4.65 0.52
C ARG A 158 14.69 -3.17 0.77
N TYR A 159 13.68 -2.31 0.65
CA TYR A 159 13.83 -0.88 0.91
C TYR A 159 14.30 -0.60 2.34
N CYS A 160 13.71 -1.25 3.35
CA CYS A 160 14.02 -1.06 4.77
C CYS A 160 15.46 -1.48 5.15
N LEU A 161 16.06 -2.38 4.36
CA LEU A 161 17.45 -2.81 4.52
C LEU A 161 18.47 -1.87 3.86
N VAL A 162 18.00 -0.94 3.01
CA VAL A 162 18.86 -0.04 2.23
C VAL A 162 18.80 1.40 2.74
N ILE A 163 17.69 1.82 3.37
CA ILE A 163 17.56 3.15 4.02
C ILE A 163 18.55 3.32 5.17
N ARG A 164 18.90 4.57 5.47
CA ARG A 164 19.68 4.92 6.67
C ARG A 164 18.90 5.84 7.63
N PRO A 165 18.86 5.52 8.94
CA PRO A 165 19.38 4.29 9.57
C PRO A 165 18.55 3.04 9.20
N ILE A 166 19.20 1.87 9.19
CA ILE A 166 18.57 0.59 8.82
C ILE A 166 17.54 0.20 9.88
N ASN A 167 16.35 -0.24 9.45
CA ASN A 167 15.28 -0.66 10.35
C ASN A 167 14.84 -2.11 10.06
N TYR A 168 15.42 -3.05 10.81
CA TYR A 168 15.16 -4.49 10.66
C TYR A 168 13.74 -4.89 11.09
N ALA A 169 13.19 -4.27 12.13
CA ALA A 169 11.81 -4.52 12.56
C ALA A 169 10.81 -4.18 11.46
N LEU A 170 11.02 -3.04 10.81
CA LEU A 170 10.20 -2.59 9.69
C LEU A 170 10.34 -3.50 8.46
N SER A 171 11.55 -4.00 8.19
CA SER A 171 11.79 -4.98 7.15
C SER A 171 11.01 -6.29 7.40
N LEU A 172 11.03 -6.77 8.64
CA LEU A 172 10.32 -7.97 9.06
C LEU A 172 8.80 -7.79 8.96
N CYS A 173 8.27 -6.66 9.44
CA CYS A 173 6.84 -6.36 9.32
C CYS A 173 6.37 -6.31 7.86
N ASN A 174 7.15 -5.71 6.96
CA ASN A 174 6.78 -5.66 5.53
C ASN A 174 6.87 -7.04 4.88
N PHE A 175 7.81 -7.88 5.31
CA PHE A 175 7.94 -9.25 4.83
C PHE A 175 6.74 -10.11 5.26
N THR A 176 6.36 -10.04 6.55
CA THR A 176 5.21 -10.78 7.07
C THR A 176 3.90 -10.28 6.46
N LEU A 177 3.75 -8.97 6.27
CA LEU A 177 2.61 -8.38 5.56
C LEU A 177 2.53 -8.89 4.11
N GLY A 178 3.67 -8.95 3.41
CA GLY A 178 3.76 -9.48 2.05
C GLY A 178 3.31 -10.93 1.97
N LEU A 179 3.79 -11.78 2.89
CA LEU A 179 3.39 -13.19 2.97
C LEU A 179 1.90 -13.36 3.28
N ALA A 180 1.39 -12.64 4.29
CA ALA A 180 -0.01 -12.72 4.69
C ALA A 180 -0.96 -12.34 3.53
N ASN A 181 -0.66 -11.24 2.83
CA ASN A 181 -1.44 -10.81 1.67
C ASN A 181 -1.28 -11.74 0.46
N GLY A 182 -0.10 -12.35 0.28
CA GLY A 182 0.13 -13.37 -0.75
C GLY A 182 -0.76 -14.60 -0.53
N VAL A 183 -0.85 -15.09 0.71
CA VAL A 183 -1.74 -16.19 1.10
C VAL A 183 -3.20 -15.79 0.90
N GLN A 184 -3.60 -14.57 1.28
CA GLN A 184 -4.96 -14.09 1.09
C GLN A 184 -5.34 -13.99 -0.40
N CYS A 185 -4.41 -13.50 -1.24
CA CYS A 185 -4.59 -13.44 -2.69
C CYS A 185 -4.77 -14.85 -3.28
N PHE A 186 -3.96 -15.81 -2.86
CA PHE A 186 -4.06 -17.20 -3.32
C PHE A 186 -5.40 -17.85 -2.92
N ARG A 187 -5.84 -17.62 -1.68
CA ARG A 187 -7.15 -18.10 -1.18
C ARG A 187 -8.31 -17.47 -1.96
N ALA A 188 -8.28 -16.16 -2.20
CA ALA A 188 -9.30 -15.45 -2.97
C ALA A 188 -9.35 -15.93 -4.42
N TYR A 189 -8.20 -16.10 -5.06
CA TYR A 189 -8.09 -16.61 -6.43
C TYR A 189 -8.62 -18.05 -6.55
N SER A 190 -8.24 -18.92 -5.61
CA SER A 190 -8.72 -20.31 -5.58
C SER A 190 -10.24 -20.39 -5.35
N TYR A 191 -10.78 -19.49 -4.53
CA TYR A 191 -12.23 -19.36 -4.30
C TYR A 191 -12.98 -18.87 -5.54
N GLN A 192 -12.44 -17.88 -6.25
CA GLN A 192 -12.99 -17.37 -7.51
C GLN A 192 -13.01 -18.44 -8.62
N ASN A 193 -11.94 -19.23 -8.72
CA ASN A 193 -11.86 -20.33 -9.70
C ASN A 193 -12.74 -21.54 -9.34
N ALA A 194 -13.12 -21.69 -8.07
CA ALA A 194 -13.99 -22.77 -7.61
C ALA A 194 -15.49 -22.47 -7.77
N MET A 195 -15.87 -21.22 -8.00
CA MET A 195 -17.26 -20.86 -8.28
C MET A 195 -17.52 -20.90 -9.80
N PRO A 196 -18.48 -21.72 -10.29
CA PRO A 196 -18.89 -21.64 -11.68
C PRO A 196 -19.46 -20.25 -11.95
N ASN A 197 -19.05 -19.64 -13.06
CA ASN A 197 -19.55 -18.34 -13.51
C ASN A 197 -21.09 -18.37 -13.57
N ILE A 198 -21.75 -17.85 -12.54
CA ILE A 198 -23.15 -17.44 -12.65
C ILE A 198 -23.09 -16.06 -13.29
N ALA A 199 -23.28 -16.05 -14.61
CA ALA A 199 -23.48 -14.87 -15.43
C ALA A 199 -24.74 -14.10 -15.00
#